data_AF-A0A086ZD82-F1
#
_entry.id   AF-A0A086ZD82-F1
#
_cell.length_a   1.000
_cell.length_b   1.000
_cell.length_c   1.000
_cell.angle_alpha   90.00
_cell.angle_beta   90.00
_cell.angle_gamma   90.00
#
_symmetry.space_group_name_H-M   'P 1'
#
loop_
_entity.id
_entity.type
_entity.pdbx_description
1 polymer ?
#
loop_
_entity_poly.entity_id
_entity_poly.type
_entity_poly.pdbx_seq_one_letter_code
_entity_poly.pdbx_strand_id
1 'polypeptide(L)' 'MRRYALGIVKTMHALRNRVAHHEPLVNGIPLPGENRRITLADAVQACFDLAMILDRDLYAWLMDDSTMKLVLEHEPQPNE' A
#
# COMPACT_ATOMS: atom_id res chain seq x y z
N MET A 1 -9.11 16.15 -5.55
CA MET A 1 -8.14 16.15 -4.42
C MET A 1 -8.68 15.48 -3.14
N ARG A 2 -9.68 16.05 -2.45
CA ARG A 2 -10.15 15.55 -1.12
C ARG A 2 -10.59 14.07 -1.08
N ARG A 3 -11.39 13.62 -2.07
CA ARG A 3 -11.84 12.22 -2.15
C ARG A 3 -10.69 11.24 -2.40
N TYR A 4 -9.70 11.65 -3.19
CA TYR A 4 -8.51 10.86 -3.49
C TYR A 4 -7.64 10.66 -2.23
N ALA A 5 -7.30 11.76 -1.54
CA ALA A 5 -6.55 11.71 -0.28
C ALA A 5 -7.27 10.89 0.79
N LEU A 6 -8.61 11.04 0.91
CA LEU A 6 -9.40 10.23 1.84
C LEU A 6 -9.35 8.73 1.50
N GLY A 7 -9.36 8.37 0.21
CA GLY A 7 -9.20 6.99 -0.24
C GLY A 7 -7.88 6.40 0.21
N ILE A 8 -6.78 7.12 -0.01
CA ILE A 8 -5.43 6.69 0.40
C ILE A 8 -5.33 6.49 1.91
N VAL A 9 -5.82 7.45 2.71
CA VAL A 9 -5.79 7.36 4.17
C VAL A 9 -6.58 6.15 4.68
N LYS A 10 -7.74 5.83 4.07
CA LYS A 10 -8.51 4.64 4.41
C LYS A 10 -7.75 3.35 4.12
N THR A 11 -7.11 3.25 2.95
CA THR A 11 -6.26 2.10 2.58
C THR A 11 -5.12 1.94 3.58
N MET A 12 -4.41 3.02 3.91
CA MET A 12 -3.30 3.01 4.87
C MET A 12 -3.74 2.63 6.28
N HIS A 13 -4.89 3.11 6.73
CA HIS A 13 -5.44 2.74 8.03
C HIS A 13 -5.80 1.25 8.08
N ALA A 14 -6.38 0.70 7.01
CA ALA A 14 -6.67 -0.72 6.89
C ALA A 14 -5.40 -1.57 6.88
N LEU A 15 -4.35 -1.14 6.18
CA LEU A 15 -3.04 -1.79 6.15
C LEU A 15 -2.40 -1.83 7.53
N ARG A 16 -2.29 -0.66 8.18
CA ARG A 16 -1.71 -0.53 9.53
C ARG A 16 -2.43 -1.41 10.55
N ASN A 17 -3.76 -1.42 10.51
CA ASN A 17 -4.54 -2.25 11.43
C ASN A 17 -4.24 -3.74 11.26
N ARG A 18 -4.06 -4.23 10.03
CA ARG A 18 -3.74 -5.64 9.79
C ARG A 18 -2.36 -6.05 10.28
N VAL A 19 -1.36 -5.21 10.03
CA VAL A 19 -0.01 -5.42 10.57
C VAL A 19 -0.05 -5.45 12.09
N ALA A 20 -0.79 -4.54 12.72
CA ALA A 20 -0.98 -4.51 14.17
C ALA A 20 -1.73 -5.74 14.71
N HIS A 21 -2.61 -6.35 13.92
CA HIS A 21 -3.32 -7.58 14.26
C HIS A 21 -2.60 -8.86 13.82
N HIS A 22 -1.42 -8.76 13.20
CA HIS A 22 -0.67 -9.89 12.63
C HIS A 22 -1.51 -10.74 11.65
N GLU A 23 -2.45 -10.13 10.92
CA GLU A 23 -3.26 -10.84 9.93
C GLU A 23 -2.41 -11.29 8.72
N PRO A 24 -2.55 -12.54 8.25
CA PRO A 24 -1.85 -12.99 7.04
C PRO A 24 -2.31 -12.20 5.81
N LEU A 25 -1.37 -11.64 5.06
CA LEU A 25 -1.62 -10.91 3.80
C LEU A 25 -1.63 -11.84 2.58
N VAL A 26 -1.80 -13.16 2.80
CA VAL A 26 -1.74 -14.19 1.76
C VAL A 26 -2.92 -14.03 0.79
N ASN A 27 -2.62 -14.04 -0.51
CA ASN A 27 -3.56 -13.80 -1.62
C ASN A 27 -4.15 -12.38 -1.63
N GLY A 28 -3.35 -11.38 -1.26
CA GLY A 28 -3.74 -9.97 -1.26
C GLY A 28 -4.41 -9.50 0.03
N ILE A 29 -4.59 -8.19 0.12
CA ILE A 29 -4.97 -7.48 1.33
C ILE A 29 -6.45 -7.10 1.25
N PRO A 30 -7.33 -7.68 2.08
CA PRO A 30 -8.74 -7.30 2.07
C PRO A 30 -8.92 -5.86 2.52
N LEU A 31 -9.81 -5.10 1.90
CA LEU A 31 -10.15 -3.76 2.38
C LEU A 31 -11.42 -3.81 3.25
N PRO A 32 -11.42 -3.30 4.49
CA PRO A 32 -12.59 -3.33 5.37
C PRO A 32 -13.77 -2.58 4.73
N GLY A 33 -14.93 -3.23 4.67
CA GLY A 33 -16.13 -2.64 4.07
C GLY A 33 -16.15 -2.66 2.54
N GLU A 34 -15.10 -3.17 1.89
CA GLU A 34 -15.08 -3.41 0.46
C GLU A 34 -14.93 -4.93 0.22
N ASN A 35 -15.78 -5.51 -0.62
CA ASN A 35 -15.70 -6.94 -0.94
C ASN A 35 -14.59 -7.21 -1.99
N ARG A 36 -13.44 -6.54 -1.85
CA ARG A 36 -12.28 -6.67 -2.72
C ARG A 36 -10.99 -6.75 -1.91
N ARG A 37 -9.99 -7.38 -2.52
CA ARG A 37 -8.61 -7.43 -2.05
C ARG A 37 -7.74 -6.58 -2.97
N ILE A 38 -6.74 -5.93 -2.41
CA ILE A 38 -5.71 -5.21 -3.17
C ILE A 38 -4.42 -6.03 -3.18
N THR A 39 -3.62 -5.87 -4.22
CA THR A 39 -2.31 -6.53 -4.33
C THR A 39 -1.29 -5.90 -3.37
N LEU A 40 -0.14 -6.55 -3.18
CA LEU A 40 0.97 -5.91 -2.45
C LEU A 40 1.45 -4.66 -3.18
N ALA A 41 1.48 -4.69 -4.52
CA ALA A 41 1.83 -3.54 -5.35
C ALA A 41 0.91 -2.34 -5.10
N ASP A 42 -0.40 -2.55 -5.05
CA ASP A 42 -1.38 -1.51 -4.74
C ASP A 42 -1.16 -0.92 -3.33
N ALA A 43 -0.82 -1.76 -2.37
CA ALA A 43 -0.58 -1.33 -0.99
C ALA A 43 0.70 -0.51 -0.87
N VAL A 44 1.78 -0.93 -1.54
CA VAL A 44 3.04 -0.18 -1.62
C VAL A 44 2.82 1.15 -2.33
N GLN A 45 2.05 1.17 -3.42
CA GLN A 45 1.70 2.40 -4.11
C GLN A 45 0.90 3.36 -3.19
N ALA A 46 -0.04 2.85 -2.40
CA ALA A 46 -0.78 3.67 -1.44
C ALA A 46 0.13 4.29 -0.35
N CYS A 47 1.19 3.60 0.06
CA CYS A 47 2.21 4.17 0.96
C CYS A 47 2.95 5.33 0.30
N PHE A 48 3.37 5.16 -0.96
CA PHE A 48 4.04 6.19 -1.74
C PHE A 48 3.14 7.39 -2.01
N ASP A 49 1.87 7.16 -2.35
CA ASP A 49 0.91 8.24 -2.57
C ASP A 49 0.65 9.04 -1.30
N LEU A 50 0.61 8.37 -0.12
CA LEU A 50 0.52 9.05 1.16
C LEU A 50 1.77 9.89 1.42
N ALA A 51 2.97 9.34 1.20
CA ALA A 51 4.21 10.08 1.34
C ALA A 51 4.20 11.34 0.46
N MET A 52 3.81 11.23 -0.81
CA MET A 52 3.71 12.36 -1.74
C MET A 52 2.70 13.42 -1.31
N ILE A 53 1.60 13.03 -0.67
CA ILE A 53 0.60 13.96 -0.12
C ILE A 53 1.15 14.71 1.10
N LEU A 54 1.96 14.05 1.94
CA LEU A 54 2.54 14.63 3.14
C LEU A 54 3.72 15.55 2.79
N ASP A 55 4.66 15.04 2.00
CA ASP A 55 5.91 15.71 1.63
C ASP A 55 6.51 15.08 0.36
N ARG A 56 6.83 15.90 -0.64
CA ARG A 56 7.42 15.43 -1.90
C ARG A 56 8.85 14.93 -1.74
N ASP A 57 9.62 15.51 -0.83
CA ASP A 57 10.99 15.12 -0.57
C ASP A 57 11.03 13.79 0.18
N LEU A 58 10.05 13.55 1.07
CA LEU A 58 9.85 12.25 1.70
C LEU A 58 9.52 11.17 0.65
N TYR A 59 8.63 11.47 -0.30
CA TYR A 59 8.33 10.52 -1.39
C TYR A 59 9.57 10.19 -2.22
N ALA A 60 10.33 11.22 -2.63
CA ALA A 60 11.55 11.02 -3.40
C ALA A 60 12.58 10.18 -2.64
N TRP A 61 12.84 10.51 -1.38
CA TRP A 61 13.73 9.73 -0.52
C TRP A 61 13.25 8.28 -0.36
N LEU A 62 11.94 8.06 -0.15
CA LEU A 62 11.39 6.72 0.01
C LEU A 62 11.52 5.90 -1.29
N MET A 63 11.41 6.52 -2.46
CA MET A 63 11.58 5.83 -3.74
C MET A 63 13.03 5.41 -4.00
N ASP A 64 13.99 6.24 -3.58
CA ASP A 64 15.42 6.00 -3.80
C ASP A 64 16.02 5.04 -2.76
N ASP A 65 15.57 5.10 -1.51
CA ASP A 65 16.17 4.36 -0.38
C ASP A 65 15.43 3.06 -0.03
N SER A 66 14.20 2.87 -0.53
CA SER A 66 13.41 1.67 -0.21
C SER A 66 13.73 0.48 -1.11
N THR A 67 13.90 -0.69 -0.49
CA THR A 67 14.01 -1.97 -1.21
C THR A 67 12.67 -2.47 -1.77
N MET A 68 11.55 -1.76 -1.52
CA MET A 68 10.22 -2.22 -1.95
C MET A 68 10.10 -2.39 -3.45
N LYS A 69 10.83 -1.60 -4.25
CA LYS A 69 10.87 -1.80 -5.71
C LYS A 69 11.39 -3.20 -6.07
N LEU A 70 12.48 -3.63 -5.44
CA LEU A 70 13.05 -4.97 -5.65
C LEU A 70 12.12 -6.05 -5.13
N VAL A 71 11.47 -5.85 -3.98
CA VAL A 71 10.52 -6.83 -3.41
C VAL A 71 9.32 -7.03 -4.33
N LEU A 72 8.77 -5.96 -4.92
CA LEU A 72 7.67 -6.04 -5.87
C LEU A 72 8.05 -6.75 -7.17
N GLU A 73 9.28 -6.60 -7.65
CA GLU A 73 9.78 -7.33 -8.82
C GLU A 73 9.86 -8.85 -8.58
N HIS A 74 10.00 -9.28 -7.33
CA HIS A 74 10.08 -10.70 -6.93
C HIS A 74 8.75 -11.25 -6.40
N GLU A 75 7.69 -10.44 -6.34
CA GLU A 75 6.36 -10.96 -5.97
C GLU A 75 5.86 -11.91 -7.06
N PRO A 76 5.44 -13.14 -6.70
CA PRO A 76 4.78 -14.02 -7.64
C PRO A 76 3.49 -13.34 -8.12
N GLN A 77 3.42 -13.05 -9.42
CA GLN A 77 2.20 -12.48 -9.99
C GLN A 77 1.05 -13.47 -9.79
N PRO A 78 -0.16 -12.99 -9.46
CA PRO A 78 -1.32 -13.87 -9.43
C PRO A 78 -1.46 -14.50 -10.83
N ASN A 79 -1.41 -15.83 -10.91
CA ASN A 79 -1.72 -16.53 -12.15
C ASN A 79 -3.13 -16.11 -12.60
N GLU A 80 -3.27 -15.74 -13.89
CA GLU A 80 -4.55 -15.42 -14.54
C GLU A 80 -5.59 -16.54 -14.41
#